data_AF-A0A3B3Z8S4-F1
#
_entry.id   AF-A0A3B3Z8S4-F1
#
_cell.length_a   1.000
_cell.length_b   1.000
_cell.length_c   1.000
_cell.angle_alpha   90.00
_cell.angle_beta   90.00
_cell.angle_gamma   90.00
#
_symmetry.space_group_name_H-M   'P 1'
#
loop_
_entity.id
_entity.type
_entity.pdbx_description
1 polymer ?
#
loop_
_entity_poly.entity_id
_entity_poly.type
_entity_poly.pdbx_seq_one_letter_code
_entity_poly.pdbx_strand_id
1 'polypeptide(L)'
;MTNCQSIHLVELTSCEGSCGVSSSKYSAVSNMMMHSCTCCQEMETSKINVDMRCANDSTITHTYISVDKCGCHVSECKNTST
;
A
#
# COMPACT_ATOMS: atom_id res chain seq x y z
N MET A 1 -11.37 7.60 -21.78
CA MET A 1 -10.18 7.40 -20.92
C MET A 1 -8.97 7.35 -21.83
N THR A 2 -8.09 8.34 -21.75
CA THR A 2 -6.90 8.42 -22.59
C THR A 2 -5.86 7.42 -22.10
N ASN A 3 -5.46 6.51 -22.99
CA ASN A 3 -4.37 5.58 -22.74
C ASN A 3 -3.05 6.36 -22.78
N CYS A 4 -2.41 6.56 -21.63
CA CYS A 4 -1.18 7.34 -21.47
C CYS A 4 -0.11 6.49 -20.79
N GLN A 5 1.14 6.65 -21.22
CA GLN A 5 2.29 5.90 -20.70
C GLN A 5 3.43 6.86 -20.34
N SER A 6 4.24 6.53 -19.34
CA SER A 6 5.41 7.33 -18.98
C SER A 6 6.39 7.38 -20.14
N ILE A 7 6.95 8.56 -20.39
CA ILE A 7 7.94 8.76 -21.46
C ILE A 7 9.23 7.99 -21.17
N HIS A 8 9.60 7.92 -19.89
CA HIS A 8 10.75 7.17 -19.40
C HIS A 8 10.30 6.02 -18.52
N LEU A 9 11.17 5.02 -18.35
CA LEU A 9 10.98 4.01 -17.31
C LEU A 9 10.98 4.69 -15.95
N VAL A 10 10.05 4.27 -15.09
CA VAL A 10 9.89 4.80 -13.74
C VAL A 10 10.10 3.67 -12.75
N GLU A 11 10.68 3.99 -11.60
CA GLU A 11 10.83 3.04 -10.51
C GLU A 11 9.54 3.00 -9.68
N LEU A 12 8.99 1.81 -9.51
CA LEU A 12 7.82 1.57 -8.68
C LEU A 12 8.23 0.73 -7.48
N THR A 13 8.18 1.34 -6.30
CA THR A 13 8.54 0.73 -5.03
C THR A 13 7.30 0.25 -4.29
N SER A 14 7.39 -0.85 -3.55
CA SER A 14 6.30 -1.41 -2.75
C SER A 14 6.80 -1.96 -1.42
N CYS A 15 5.88 -2.08 -0.45
CA CYS A 15 6.13 -2.79 0.80
C CYS A 15 5.59 -4.22 0.73
N GLU A 16 6.47 -5.19 0.98
CA GLU A 16 6.12 -6.60 1.08
C GLU A 16 6.97 -7.25 2.17
N GLY A 17 6.36 -8.07 3.03
CA GLY A 17 7.08 -8.77 4.09
C GLY A 17 6.21 -9.22 5.26
N SER A 18 6.77 -10.08 6.10
CA SER A 18 6.13 -10.55 7.33
C SER A 18 6.44 -9.62 8.51
N CYS A 19 5.40 -9.23 9.27
CA CYS A 19 5.51 -8.23 10.33
C CYS A 19 5.39 -8.79 11.76
N GLY A 20 6.00 -9.96 11.99
CA GLY A 20 5.89 -10.66 13.27
C GLY A 20 4.61 -11.51 13.36
N VAL A 21 4.26 -11.92 14.57
CA VAL A 21 3.15 -12.84 14.80
C VAL A 21 1.82 -12.10 14.92
N SER A 22 0.93 -12.32 13.95
CA SER A 22 -0.50 -12.03 14.12
C SER A 22 -1.13 -13.08 15.04
N SER A 23 -2.11 -12.69 15.85
CA SER A 23 -2.77 -13.61 16.79
C SER A 23 -4.27 -13.42 16.87
N SER A 24 -4.97 -14.50 17.19
CA SER A 24 -6.41 -14.55 17.42
C SER A 24 -6.64 -15.38 18.68
N LYS A 25 -7.19 -14.78 19.73
CA LYS A 25 -7.34 -15.39 21.05
C LYS A 25 -8.72 -15.12 21.62
N TYR A 26 -9.39 -16.16 22.13
CA TYR A 26 -10.63 -15.97 22.87
C TYR A 26 -10.35 -15.28 24.22
N SER A 27 -11.10 -14.23 24.51
CA SER A 27 -11.07 -13.53 25.80
C SER A 27 -12.35 -13.82 26.55
N ALA A 28 -12.23 -14.52 27.68
CA ALA A 28 -13.37 -14.82 28.55
C ALA A 28 -13.95 -13.56 29.21
N VAL A 29 -13.11 -12.54 29.46
CA VAL A 29 -13.54 -11.26 30.06
C VAL A 29 -14.47 -10.50 29.11
N SER A 30 -14.16 -10.49 27.81
CA SER A 30 -15.00 -9.85 26.80
C SER A 30 -15.99 -10.81 26.14
N ASN A 31 -15.94 -12.11 26.45
CA ASN A 31 -16.67 -13.19 25.79
C ASN A 31 -16.60 -13.13 24.24
N MET A 32 -15.43 -12.81 23.70
CA MET A 32 -15.22 -12.58 22.25
C MET A 32 -13.83 -13.02 21.79
N MET A 33 -13.68 -13.29 20.48
CA MET A 33 -12.36 -13.45 19.86
C MET A 33 -11.69 -12.08 19.71
N MET A 34 -10.51 -11.94 20.30
CA MET A 34 -9.65 -10.77 20.14
C MET A 34 -8.60 -11.06 19.07
N HIS A 35 -8.47 -10.14 18.13
CA HIS A 35 -7.53 -10.25 17.02
C HIS A 35 -6.46 -9.16 17.13
N SER A 36 -5.22 -9.53 16.81
CA SER A 36 -4.09 -8.61 16.68
C SER A 36 -3.38 -8.94 15.38
N CYS A 37 -3.47 -8.03 14.41
CA CYS A 37 -2.80 -8.14 13.13
C CYS A 37 -1.73 -7.07 12.99
N THR A 38 -0.71 -7.40 12.21
CA THR A 38 0.31 -6.45 11.76
C THR A 38 0.48 -6.59 10.26
N CYS A 39 0.69 -5.47 9.57
CA CYS A 39 0.92 -5.42 8.13
C CYS A 39 2.20 -4.64 7.81
N CYS A 40 2.94 -5.10 6.81
CA CYS A 40 4.04 -4.34 6.22
C CYS A 40 3.43 -3.24 5.34
N GLN A 41 3.65 -1.98 5.72
CA GLN A 41 3.08 -0.81 5.05
C GLN A 41 4.12 0.32 4.98
N GLU A 42 3.85 1.29 4.12
CA GLU A 42 4.69 2.47 3.92
C GLU A 42 4.72 3.33 5.19
N MET A 43 5.92 3.60 5.69
CA MET A 43 6.14 4.54 6.80
C MET A 43 6.44 5.94 6.30
N GLU A 44 7.14 6.04 5.17
CA GLU A 44 7.56 7.29 4.54
C GLU A 44 7.32 7.16 3.03
N THR A 45 6.82 8.25 2.44
CA THR A 45 6.51 8.31 1.02
C THR A 45 6.90 9.65 0.42
N SER A 46 7.21 9.62 -0.87
CA SER A 46 7.52 10.79 -1.68
C SER A 46 6.58 10.89 -2.87
N LYS A 47 6.32 12.12 -3.32
CA LYS A 47 5.56 12.38 -4.53
C LYS A 47 6.52 12.58 -5.70
N ILE A 48 6.39 11.75 -6.73
CA ILE A 48 7.24 11.78 -7.92
C ILE A 48 6.42 12.28 -9.11
N ASN A 49 6.93 13.31 -9.79
CA ASN A 49 6.34 13.83 -11.01
C ASN A 49 6.98 13.17 -12.23
N VAL A 50 6.16 12.69 -13.16
CA VAL A 50 6.60 12.04 -14.39
C VAL A 50 5.83 12.57 -15.58
N ASP A 51 6.52 12.73 -16.69
CA ASP A 51 5.89 13.10 -17.94
C ASP A 51 5.37 11.86 -18.66
N MET A 52 4.12 11.95 -19.11
CA MET A 52 3.38 10.88 -19.75
C MET A 52 3.03 11.31 -21.18
N ARG A 53 3.24 10.41 -22.15
CA ARG A 53 2.73 10.55 -23.51
C ARG A 53 1.39 9.83 -23.63
N CYS A 54 0.39 10.55 -24.10
CA CYS A 54 -0.95 10.02 -24.35
C CYS A 54 -1.18 9.69 -25.83
N ALA A 55 -2.15 8.83 -26.13
CA ALA A 55 -2.51 8.44 -27.49
C ALA A 55 -2.95 9.58 -28.44
N ASN A 56 -3.28 10.76 -27.89
CA ASN A 56 -3.59 11.98 -28.64
C ASN A 56 -2.35 12.87 -28.87
N ASP A 57 -1.15 12.29 -28.74
CA ASP A 57 0.16 12.96 -28.77
C ASP A 57 0.38 14.07 -27.74
N SER A 58 -0.58 14.32 -26.84
CA SER A 58 -0.37 15.26 -25.73
C SER A 58 0.63 14.71 -24.72
N THR A 59 1.37 15.63 -24.09
CA THR A 59 2.22 15.33 -22.94
C THR A 59 1.57 15.92 -21.70
N ILE A 60 1.43 15.11 -20.66
CA ILE A 60 0.89 15.53 -19.37
C ILE A 60 1.88 15.17 -18.27
N THR A 61 1.93 15.96 -17.20
CA THR A 61 2.65 15.57 -15.99
C THR A 61 1.69 14.84 -15.06
N HIS A 62 2.10 13.66 -14.59
CA HIS A 62 1.39 12.87 -13.60
C HIS A 62 2.23 12.77 -12.33
N THR A 63 1.59 12.88 -11.17
CA THR A 63 2.26 12.70 -9.88
C THR A 63 1.81 11.37 -9.27
N TYR A 64 2.75 10.47 -8.98
CA TYR A 64 2.49 9.26 -8.23
C TYR A 64 3.20 9.27 -6.88
N ILE A 65 2.77 8.40 -5.96
CA ILE A 65 3.37 8.24 -4.64
C ILE A 65 4.34 7.06 -4.70
N SER A 66 5.59 7.29 -4.32
CA SER A 66 6.63 6.27 -4.16
C SER A 66 6.84 5.98 -2.67
N VAL A 67 7.13 4.72 -2.36
CA VAL A 67 7.45 4.25 -1.02
C VAL A 67 8.94 4.45 -0.80
N ASP A 68 9.29 5.22 0.22
CA ASP A 68 10.69 5.44 0.60
C ASP A 68 11.13 4.46 1.68
N LYS A 69 10.20 4.05 2.54
CA LYS A 69 10.47 3.18 3.68
C LYS A 69 9.25 2.37 4.07
N CYS A 70 9.50 1.12 4.41
CA CYS A 70 8.50 0.19 4.91
C CYS A 70 8.68 -0.09 6.40
N GLY A 71 7.58 -0.47 7.05
CA GLY A 71 7.58 -0.91 8.43
C GLY A 71 6.30 -1.62 8.82
N CYS A 72 6.28 -2.11 10.05
CA CYS A 72 5.19 -2.90 10.56
C CYS A 72 4.21 -2.03 11.32
N HIS A 73 2.98 -1.97 10.82
CA HIS A 73 1.89 -1.25 11.46
C HIS A 73 0.88 -2.24 12.02
N VAL A 74 0.44 -1.99 13.26
CA VAL A 74 -0.71 -2.69 13.83
C VAL A 74 -1.94 -2.35 13.00
N SER A 75 -2.62 -3.38 12.51
CA SER A 75 -3.77 -3.24 11.61
C SER A 75 -4.98 -3.95 12.20
N GLU A 76 -6.16 -3.44 11.87
CA GLU A 76 -7.40 -4.16 12.15
C GLU A 76 -7.53 -5.34 11.19
N CYS A 77 -7.68 -6.54 11.74
CA CYS A 77 -8.00 -7.70 10.93
C CYS A 77 -9.41 -7.52 10.37
N LYS A 78 -9.57 -7.52 9.05
CA LYS A 78 -10.92 -7.51 8.45
C LYS A 78 -11.59 -8.85 8.76
N ASN A 79 -12.71 -8.81 9.47
CA ASN A 79 -13.59 -9.96 9.66
C ASN A 79 -14.33 -10.23 8.34
N THR A 80 -13.69 -10.85 7.37
CA THR A 80 -14.40 -11.42 6.22
C THR A 80 -15.01 -12.76 6.65
N SER A 81 -16.05 -12.70 7.48
CA SER A 81 -16.99 -13.81 7.60
C SER A 81 -17.83 -13.81 6.33
N THR A 82 -17.44 -14.64 5.35
CA THR A 82 -18.30 -15.04 4.24
C THR A 82 -19.00 -16.33 4.62
#